data_AF-A0A9X4AEN0-F1
#
_entry.id   AF-A0A9X4AEN0-F1
#
_cell.length_a   1.000
_cell.length_b   1.000
_cell.length_c   1.000
_cell.angle_alpha   90.00
_cell.angle_beta   90.00
_cell.angle_gamma   90.00
#
_symmetry.space_group_name_H-M   'P 1'
#
loop_
_entity.id
_entity.type
_entity.pdbx_description
1 polymer ?
#
loop_
_entity_poly.entity_id
_entity_poly.type
_entity_poly.pdbx_seq_one_letter_code
_entity_poly.pdbx_strand_id
1 'polypeptide(L)' 'MAKNKSNKMADGKVEDVEFSYELADAEDLEARERMKKADARAEKSEVQKNR' A
#
# COMPACT_ATOMS: atom_id res chain seq x y z
N MET A 1 6.35 -42.03 18.08
CA MET A 1 6.51 -40.95 19.09
C MET A 1 6.65 -39.63 18.35
N ALA A 2 5.91 -38.61 18.79
CA ALA A 2 5.53 -37.39 18.07
C ALA A 2 6.66 -36.41 17.70
N LYS A 3 6.43 -35.60 16.67
CA LYS A 3 6.19 -34.13 16.80
C LYS A 3 5.95 -33.49 15.42
N ASN A 4 4.69 -33.42 15.01
CA ASN A 4 4.27 -32.46 13.98
C ASN A 4 4.50 -31.05 14.56
N LYS A 5 5.50 -30.34 14.05
CA LYS A 5 5.64 -28.90 14.27
C LYS A 5 4.54 -28.23 13.46
N SER A 6 3.38 -28.03 14.08
CA SER A 6 2.41 -27.07 13.58
C SER A 6 3.09 -25.72 13.54
N ASN A 7 3.43 -25.26 12.33
CA ASN A 7 3.88 -23.92 12.07
C ASN A 7 2.71 -23.02 12.44
N LYS A 8 2.68 -22.53 13.69
CA LYS A 8 1.74 -21.49 14.12
C LYS A 8 2.08 -20.27 13.29
N MET A 9 1.43 -20.13 12.13
CA MET A 9 1.27 -18.83 11.51
C MET A 9 0.69 -17.98 12.64
N ALA A 10 1.45 -16.97 13.07
CA ALA A 10 0.92 -15.99 14.00
C ALA A 10 -0.45 -15.59 13.45
N ASP A 11 -1.43 -15.60 14.33
CA ASP A 11 -2.83 -15.21 14.15
C ASP A 11 -2.91 -13.71 13.85
N GLY A 12 -2.10 -13.27 12.88
CA GLY A 12 -1.67 -11.94 12.57
C GLY A 12 -2.88 -11.08 12.28
N LYS A 13 -3.35 -10.42 13.35
CA LYS A 13 -4.24 -9.29 13.26
C LYS A 13 -3.46 -8.21 12.53
N VAL A 14 -3.73 -8.09 11.23
CA VAL A 14 -3.25 -6.99 10.42
C VAL A 14 -4.20 -5.85 10.75
N GLU A 15 -3.72 -4.87 11.50
CA GLU A 15 -4.46 -3.64 11.75
C GLU A 15 -4.37 -2.76 10.49
N ASP A 16 -5.46 -2.10 10.15
CA ASP A 16 -5.47 -1.14 9.04
C ASP A 16 -4.59 0.06 9.42
N VAL A 17 -3.64 0.41 8.56
CA VAL A 17 -2.72 1.53 8.77
C VAL A 17 -3.15 2.71 7.91
N GLU A 18 -3.45 3.83 8.55
CA GLU A 18 -3.83 5.08 7.89
C GLU A 18 -2.67 6.07 7.80
N PHE A 19 -2.72 6.94 6.79
CA PHE A 19 -1.72 8.00 6.61
C PHE A 19 -1.94 9.14 7.61
N SER A 20 -0.88 9.53 8.33
CA SER A 20 -0.88 10.68 9.25
C SER A 20 0.06 11.77 8.76
N TYR A 21 -0.46 12.99 8.56
CA TYR A 21 0.34 14.15 8.12
C TYR A 21 1.33 14.62 9.18
N GLU A 22 1.01 14.45 10.46
CA GLU A 22 1.87 14.91 11.57
C GLU A 22 3.11 14.02 11.74
N LEU A 23 3.00 12.74 11.35
CA LEU A 23 4.07 11.77 11.41
C LEU A 23 4.83 11.63 10.08
N ALA A 24 4.24 12.14 8.99
CA ALA A 24 4.83 12.08 7.67
C ALA A 24 6.05 12.99 7.58
N ASP A 25 7.14 12.45 7.06
CA ASP A 25 8.33 13.23 6.75
C ASP A 25 8.30 13.80 5.32
N ALA A 26 9.39 14.47 4.93
CA ALA A 26 9.49 15.06 3.60
C ALA A 26 9.45 14.01 2.48
N GLU A 27 10.00 12.82 2.71
CA GLU A 27 10.03 11.74 1.71
C GLU A 27 8.64 11.12 1.54
N ASP A 28 7.91 10.92 2.64
CA ASP A 28 6.53 10.44 2.63
C ASP A 28 5.62 11.35 1.79
N LEU A 29 5.78 12.67 1.97
CA LEU A 29 5.02 13.67 1.23
C LEU A 29 5.36 13.64 -0.27
N GLU A 30 6.65 13.56 -0.63
CA GLU A 30 7.08 13.46 -2.03
C GLU A 30 6.54 12.18 -2.68
N ALA A 31 6.62 11.05 -1.98
CA ALA A 31 6.09 9.77 -2.45
C ALA A 31 4.60 9.87 -2.75
N ARG A 32 3.83 10.52 -1.87
CA ARG A 32 2.39 10.73 -2.05
C ARG A 32 2.09 11.60 -3.27
N GLU A 33 2.88 12.63 -3.53
CA GLU A 33 2.72 13.45 -4.74
C GLU A 33 3.06 12.67 -6.02
N ARG A 34 4.14 11.87 -5.98
CA ARG A 34 4.55 11.03 -7.11
C ARG A 34 3.47 10.01 -7.45
N MET A 35 2.86 9.40 -6.43
CA MET A 35 1.72 8.48 -6.59
C MET A 35 0.55 9.16 -7.31
N LYS A 36 0.08 10.31 -6.81
CA LYS A 36 -1.01 11.07 -7.45
C LYS A 36 -0.74 11.42 -8.91
N LYS A 37 0.51 11.81 -9.23
CA LYS A 37 0.93 12.12 -10.60
C LYS A 37 0.90 10.88 -11.51
N ALA A 38 1.28 9.73 -10.98
CA ALA A 38 1.23 8.46 -11.70
C ALA A 38 -0.22 8.03 -11.96
N ASP A 39 -1.07 8.11 -10.95
CA ASP A 39 -2.50 7.76 -11.06
C ASP A 39 -3.20 8.64 -12.09
N ALA A 40 -2.98 9.96 -12.03
CA ALA A 40 -3.53 10.90 -13.01
C ALA A 40 -3.05 10.62 -14.44
N ARG A 41 -1.84 10.07 -14.62
CA ARG A 41 -1.35 9.64 -15.93
C ARG A 41 -2.04 8.35 -16.37
N ALA A 42 -2.19 7.38 -15.47
CA ALA A 42 -2.86 6.12 -15.72
C ALA A 42 -4.32 6.35 -16.14
N GLU A 43 -5.07 7.16 -15.38
CA GLU A 43 -6.46 7.51 -15.71
C GLU A 43 -6.59 8.11 -17.11
N LYS A 44 -5.72 9.06 -17.47
CA LYS A 44 -5.70 9.64 -18.82
C LYS A 44 -5.43 8.59 -19.89
N SER A 45 -4.54 7.64 -19.63
CA SER A 45 -4.23 6.57 -20.57
C SER A 45 -5.37 5.55 -20.71
N GLU A 46 -6.09 5.24 -19.62
CA GLU A 46 -7.23 4.32 -19.64
C GLU A 46 -8.45 4.96 -20.32
N VAL A 47 -8.68 6.26 -20.11
CA VAL A 47 -9.72 7.02 -20.84
C VAL A 47 -9.45 7.06 -22.35
N GLN A 48 -8.19 7.09 -22.77
CA GLN A 48 -7.82 7.05 -24.20
C GLN A 48 -7.95 5.66 -24.83
N LYS A 49 -7.76 4.58 -24.07
CA LYS A 49 -7.93 3.20 -24.57
C LYS A 49 -9.40 2.81 -24.76
N ASN A 50 -10.32 3.42 -24.02
CA ASN A 50 -11.75 3.13 -24.07
C ASN A 50 -12.53 4.06 -25.03
N ARG A 51 -11.83 4.75 -25.95
CA ARG A 51 -12.41 5.59 -27.01
C ARG A 51 -12.09 4.99 -28.37
#